data_AF-A0A1V5LQ63-F1
#
_entry.id   AF-A0A1V5LQ63-F1
#
_cell.length_a   1.000
_cell.length_b   1.000
_cell.length_c   1.000
_cell.angle_alpha   90.00
_cell.angle_beta   90.00
_cell.angle_gamma   90.00
#
_symmetry.space_group_name_H-M   'P 1'
#
loop_
_entity.id
_entity.type
_entity.pdbx_description
1 polymer ?
#
loop_
_entity_poly.entity_id
_entity_poly.type
_entity_poly.pdbx_seq_one_letter_code
_entity_poly.pdbx_strand_id
1 'polypeptide(L)'
;MLAPGGAIEALEQARRDGKVRFGGITGHGQPAGLLRALAQYPFDVVMTQLNYYDDLNFPDVRRRLVPLAQQRGTAMVAMKPLADGYLWRSPTAALRWAWSQPVALAVAGMNTLAMLEMNLAAAEAFTSMTDDEITTLYNQAPELRGYICRQCARCPVEASGLPIRRIFELEGWADRQMWDYHVLDADSADFALRMRLAGWFGNAALARDTYASEGIIIDPDADYTALNEWCPYGLDVNRKLKIAYAKLTGTEPNI
;
A
#
# COMPACT_ATOMS: atom_id res chain seq x y z
N MET A 1 9.62 13.99 17.49
CA MET A 1 8.19 14.26 17.77
C MET A 1 7.85 14.16 19.24
N LEU A 2 8.09 13.02 19.91
CA LEU A 2 7.67 12.77 21.30
C LEU A 2 8.72 13.10 22.38
N ALA A 3 9.95 13.42 22.01
CA ALA A 3 11.01 13.80 22.95
C ALA A 3 10.76 15.20 23.55
N PRO A 4 11.40 15.57 24.69
CA PRO A 4 11.32 16.92 25.24
C PRO A 4 11.66 17.99 24.19
N GLY A 5 10.87 19.07 24.17
CA GLY A 5 10.94 20.11 23.12
C GLY A 5 10.38 19.66 21.77
N GLY A 6 9.68 18.53 21.72
CA GLY A 6 9.11 17.94 20.52
C GLY A 6 7.74 18.52 20.12
N ALA A 7 7.31 18.22 18.89
CA ALA A 7 6.07 18.75 18.32
C ALA A 7 4.78 18.47 19.12
N ILE A 8 4.75 17.44 19.97
CA ILE A 8 3.58 17.19 20.85
C ILE A 8 3.37 18.30 21.86
N GLU A 9 4.43 18.91 22.38
CA GLU A 9 4.29 20.01 23.34
C GLU A 9 3.57 21.20 22.70
N ALA A 10 3.83 21.47 21.42
CA ALA A 10 3.13 22.49 20.65
C ALA A 10 1.65 22.13 20.41
N LEU A 11 1.34 20.85 20.14
CA LEU A 11 -0.03 20.37 20.01
C LEU A 11 -0.80 20.53 21.34
N GLU A 12 -0.19 20.13 22.46
CA GLU A 12 -0.77 20.28 23.79
C GLU A 12 -0.98 21.75 24.17
N GLN A 13 -0.05 22.63 23.82
CA GLN A 13 -0.22 24.06 24.03
C GLN A 13 -1.37 24.60 23.16
N ALA A 14 -1.47 24.20 21.90
CA ALA A 14 -2.57 24.60 21.03
C ALA A 14 -3.94 24.12 21.56
N ARG A 15 -3.99 22.95 22.22
CA ARG A 15 -5.20 22.48 22.93
C ARG A 15 -5.51 23.35 24.14
N ARG A 16 -4.54 23.64 25.01
CA ARG A 16 -4.69 24.53 26.18
C ARG A 16 -5.15 25.94 25.78
N ASP A 17 -4.63 26.47 24.69
CA ASP A 17 -5.01 27.77 24.14
C ASP A 17 -6.40 27.75 23.46
N GLY A 18 -7.06 26.60 23.35
CA GLY A 18 -8.36 26.46 22.66
C GLY A 18 -8.30 26.55 21.13
N LYS A 19 -7.10 26.47 20.52
CA LYS A 19 -6.92 26.56 19.06
C LYS A 19 -7.31 25.27 18.33
N VAL A 20 -7.17 24.13 18.99
CA VAL A 20 -7.52 22.81 18.44
C VAL A 20 -8.26 21.97 19.48
N ARG A 21 -9.21 21.16 19.03
CA ARG A 21 -9.98 20.23 19.89
C ARG A 21 -9.38 18.82 19.92
N PHE A 22 -8.95 18.34 18.76
CA PHE A 22 -8.39 17.00 18.55
C PHE A 22 -7.03 17.11 17.87
N GLY A 23 -6.12 16.21 18.21
CA GLY A 23 -4.77 16.12 17.69
C GLY A 23 -4.47 14.71 17.16
N GLY A 24 -3.69 14.65 16.08
CA GLY A 24 -3.42 13.40 15.41
C GLY A 24 -2.06 13.32 14.76
N ILE A 25 -1.79 12.16 14.19
CA ILE A 25 -0.58 11.85 13.43
C ILE A 25 -0.91 11.35 12.04
N THR A 26 -0.03 11.62 11.09
CA THR A 26 -0.14 11.08 9.74
C THR A 26 1.20 10.60 9.23
N GLY A 27 1.17 9.64 8.31
CA GLY A 27 2.36 9.05 7.70
C GLY A 27 2.03 8.45 6.34
N HIS A 28 3.08 8.04 5.65
CA HIS A 28 3.03 7.43 4.33
C HIS A 28 3.90 6.17 4.29
N GLY A 29 3.51 5.21 3.46
CA GLY A 29 4.28 4.00 3.24
C GLY A 29 4.35 3.11 4.49
N GLN A 30 5.56 2.67 4.85
CA GLN A 30 5.76 1.76 5.99
C GLN A 30 5.31 2.35 7.34
N PRO A 31 4.41 1.68 8.09
CA PRO A 31 3.76 2.28 9.26
C PRO A 31 4.58 2.19 10.56
N ALA A 32 5.85 1.76 10.53
CA ALA A 32 6.66 1.56 11.73
C ALA A 32 6.72 2.81 12.63
N GLY A 33 6.83 4.00 12.02
CA GLY A 33 6.80 5.27 12.75
C GLY A 33 5.45 5.56 13.42
N LEU A 34 4.34 5.31 12.71
CA LEU A 34 2.98 5.48 13.24
C LEU A 34 2.68 4.50 14.36
N LEU A 35 3.05 3.22 14.19
CA LEU A 35 2.92 2.19 15.22
C LEU A 35 3.66 2.59 16.49
N ARG A 36 4.91 3.05 16.37
CA ARG A 36 5.70 3.50 17.52
C ARG A 36 5.08 4.72 18.20
N ALA A 37 4.64 5.71 17.43
CA ALA A 37 4.04 6.93 17.97
C ALA A 37 2.72 6.63 18.71
N LEU A 38 1.84 5.85 18.08
CA LEU A 38 0.54 5.49 18.62
C LEU A 38 0.63 4.61 19.87
N ALA A 39 1.70 3.82 20.00
CA ALA A 39 1.97 3.05 21.21
C ALA A 39 2.36 3.95 22.41
N GLN A 40 2.90 5.14 22.14
CA GLN A 40 3.53 6.01 23.15
C GLN A 40 2.70 7.24 23.52
N TYR A 41 1.75 7.65 22.68
CA TYR A 41 0.94 8.85 22.92
C TYR A 41 -0.52 8.64 22.48
N PRO A 42 -1.51 9.11 23.26
CA PRO A 42 -2.94 8.91 22.98
C PRO A 42 -3.45 9.92 21.93
N PHE A 43 -3.17 9.67 20.66
CA PHE A 43 -3.74 10.47 19.57
C PHE A 43 -5.24 10.27 19.43
N ASP A 44 -5.97 11.34 19.10
CA ASP A 44 -7.39 11.26 18.78
C ASP A 44 -7.62 10.64 17.39
N VAL A 45 -6.69 10.90 16.46
CA VAL A 45 -6.78 10.43 15.07
C VAL A 45 -5.41 10.01 14.51
N VAL A 46 -5.40 8.96 13.69
CA VAL A 46 -4.26 8.57 12.86
C VAL A 46 -4.69 8.46 11.40
N MET A 47 -3.90 9.01 10.49
CA MET A 47 -4.19 9.08 9.07
C MET A 47 -3.05 8.50 8.23
N THR A 48 -3.33 7.51 7.39
CA THR A 48 -2.33 6.91 6.49
C THR A 48 -3.01 6.41 5.22
N GLN A 49 -2.25 6.09 4.17
CA GLN A 49 -2.78 5.49 2.96
C GLN A 49 -3.52 4.18 3.26
N LEU A 50 -4.77 4.08 2.83
CA LEU A 50 -5.58 2.87 2.98
C LEU A 50 -6.53 2.71 1.80
N ASN A 51 -6.10 1.87 0.87
CA ASN A 51 -6.82 1.46 -0.34
C ASN A 51 -6.34 0.05 -0.71
N TYR A 52 -7.07 -0.64 -1.60
CA TYR A 52 -6.75 -2.03 -1.89
C TYR A 52 -5.37 -2.21 -2.53
N TYR A 53 -4.88 -1.22 -3.27
CA TYR A 53 -3.59 -1.33 -3.93
C TYR A 53 -2.43 -1.14 -2.93
N ASP A 54 -2.51 -0.14 -2.06
CA ASP A 54 -1.50 0.07 -1.04
C ASP A 54 -1.57 -0.99 0.08
N ASP A 55 -2.70 -1.69 0.30
CA ASP A 55 -2.77 -2.88 1.17
C ASP A 55 -1.86 -4.02 0.67
N LEU A 56 -1.68 -4.14 -0.65
CA LEU A 56 -0.81 -5.14 -1.27
C LEU A 56 0.68 -4.77 -1.21
N ASN A 57 0.99 -3.49 -0.97
CA ASN A 57 2.36 -2.97 -0.91
C ASN A 57 2.82 -2.69 0.53
N PHE A 58 1.91 -2.25 1.41
CA PHE A 58 2.16 -1.90 2.80
C PHE A 58 1.14 -2.59 3.73
N PRO A 59 1.08 -3.94 3.72
CA PRO A 59 0.02 -4.68 4.40
C PRO A 59 -0.03 -4.46 5.91
N ASP A 60 1.08 -4.05 6.53
CA ASP A 60 1.16 -3.75 7.96
C ASP A 60 0.28 -2.56 8.38
N VAL A 61 -0.15 -1.70 7.45
CA VAL A 61 -1.17 -0.68 7.74
C VAL A 61 -2.45 -1.35 8.22
N ARG A 62 -3.00 -2.29 7.43
CA ARG A 62 -4.24 -2.99 7.80
C ARG A 62 -3.99 -4.07 8.86
N ARG A 63 -2.88 -4.79 8.79
CA ARG A 63 -2.60 -5.92 9.69
C ARG A 63 -2.18 -5.51 11.10
N ARG A 64 -1.62 -4.31 11.28
CA ARG A 64 -1.06 -3.88 12.58
C ARG A 64 -1.52 -2.51 13.02
N LEU A 65 -1.45 -1.49 12.14
CA LEU A 65 -1.78 -0.12 12.55
C LEU A 65 -3.28 0.02 12.84
N VAL A 66 -4.13 -0.53 11.96
CA VAL A 66 -5.59 -0.52 12.13
C VAL A 66 -6.02 -1.18 13.46
N PRO A 67 -5.62 -2.44 13.79
CA PRO A 67 -5.93 -3.04 15.09
C PRO A 67 -5.42 -2.23 16.29
N LEU A 68 -4.21 -1.66 16.20
CA LEU A 68 -3.65 -0.85 17.27
C LEU A 68 -4.47 0.43 17.50
N ALA A 69 -4.92 1.09 16.44
CA ALA A 69 -5.76 2.28 16.55
C ALA A 69 -7.11 1.96 17.20
N GLN A 70 -7.77 0.86 16.79
CA GLN A 70 -9.00 0.41 17.43
C GLN A 70 -8.79 0.11 18.92
N GLN A 71 -7.72 -0.62 19.27
CA GLN A 71 -7.37 -0.93 20.66
C GLN A 71 -7.15 0.33 21.50
N ARG A 72 -6.58 1.39 20.91
CA ARG A 72 -6.28 2.66 21.59
C ARG A 72 -7.45 3.65 21.58
N GLY A 73 -8.57 3.32 20.94
CA GLY A 73 -9.68 4.26 20.76
C GLY A 73 -9.33 5.45 19.87
N THR A 74 -8.33 5.30 18.99
CA THR A 74 -7.89 6.33 18.04
C THR A 74 -8.65 6.17 16.72
N ALA A 75 -9.23 7.26 16.21
CA ALA A 75 -9.93 7.24 14.94
C ALA A 75 -8.96 7.00 13.77
N MET A 76 -9.27 6.05 12.89
CA MET A 76 -8.54 5.81 11.66
C MET A 76 -9.11 6.66 10.51
N VAL A 77 -8.25 7.36 9.78
CA VAL A 77 -8.61 8.08 8.56
C VAL A 77 -7.95 7.40 7.36
N ALA A 78 -8.76 6.91 6.41
CA ALA A 78 -8.27 6.38 5.14
C ALA A 78 -7.85 7.53 4.23
N MET A 79 -6.55 7.79 4.18
CA MET A 79 -5.98 8.73 3.21
C MET A 79 -5.84 8.03 1.85
N LYS A 80 -6.00 8.81 0.76
CA LYS A 80 -5.77 8.32 -0.62
C LYS A 80 -6.53 7.03 -0.93
N PRO A 81 -7.87 6.98 -0.76
CA PRO A 81 -8.64 5.80 -1.09
C PRO A 81 -8.55 5.45 -2.60
N LEU A 82 -8.19 6.42 -3.45
CA LEU A 82 -7.94 6.24 -4.89
C LEU A 82 -6.45 6.07 -5.25
N ALA A 83 -5.58 5.81 -4.26
CA ALA A 83 -4.13 5.63 -4.41
C ALA A 83 -3.43 6.73 -5.23
N ASP A 84 -3.65 8.00 -4.87
CA ASP A 84 -3.11 9.18 -5.59
C ASP A 84 -3.52 9.22 -7.07
N GLY A 85 -4.69 8.67 -7.41
CA GLY A 85 -5.24 8.65 -8.76
C GLY A 85 -4.85 7.41 -9.56
N TYR A 86 -4.10 6.47 -9.00
CA TYR A 86 -3.80 5.20 -9.68
C TYR A 86 -5.06 4.36 -9.91
N LEU A 87 -6.00 4.36 -8.95
CA LEU A 87 -7.25 3.58 -8.99
C LEU A 87 -8.39 4.26 -9.76
N TRP A 88 -8.04 5.02 -10.80
CA TRP A 88 -9.00 5.83 -11.55
C TRP A 88 -9.93 5.01 -12.45
N ARG A 89 -9.59 3.76 -12.78
CA ARG A 89 -10.43 2.87 -13.61
C ARG A 89 -11.48 2.16 -12.75
N SER A 90 -11.23 2.03 -11.44
CA SER A 90 -12.11 1.37 -10.48
C SER A 90 -12.46 2.24 -9.26
N PRO A 91 -12.86 3.52 -9.41
CA PRO A 91 -12.94 4.47 -8.30
C PRO A 91 -14.01 4.10 -7.26
N THR A 92 -15.19 3.67 -7.70
CA THR A 92 -16.27 3.22 -6.80
C THR A 92 -15.86 2.00 -5.99
N ALA A 93 -15.18 1.04 -6.61
CA ALA A 93 -14.67 -0.16 -5.93
C ALA A 93 -13.56 0.19 -4.93
N ALA A 94 -12.68 1.13 -5.28
CA ALA A 94 -11.62 1.61 -4.41
C ALA A 94 -12.17 2.31 -3.15
N LEU A 95 -13.16 3.18 -3.32
CA LEU A 95 -13.84 3.84 -2.21
C LEU A 95 -14.58 2.83 -1.33
N ARG A 96 -15.37 1.93 -1.93
CA ARG A 96 -16.11 0.89 -1.19
C ARG A 96 -15.16 -0.04 -0.42
N TRP A 97 -14.02 -0.41 -0.99
CA TRP A 97 -13.00 -1.18 -0.28
C TRP A 97 -12.44 -0.42 0.94
N ALA A 98 -12.12 0.87 0.78
CA ALA A 98 -11.58 1.70 1.85
C ALA A 98 -12.58 1.89 3.01
N TRP A 99 -13.86 2.11 2.68
CA TRP A 99 -14.95 2.21 3.67
C TRP A 99 -15.31 0.88 4.32
N SER A 100 -14.98 -0.26 3.72
CA SER A 100 -15.16 -1.58 4.33
C SER A 100 -14.12 -1.88 5.42
N GLN A 101 -13.08 -1.04 5.55
CA GLN A 101 -12.13 -1.10 6.65
C GLN A 101 -12.70 -0.38 7.88
N PRO A 102 -12.21 -0.66 9.12
CA PRO A 102 -12.68 0.03 10.31
C PRO A 102 -12.11 1.45 10.40
N VAL A 103 -12.61 2.34 9.53
CA VAL A 103 -12.21 3.74 9.41
C VAL A 103 -13.34 4.65 9.87
N ALA A 104 -12.99 5.80 10.45
CA ALA A 104 -13.95 6.82 10.81
C ALA A 104 -14.35 7.69 9.62
N LEU A 105 -13.42 7.91 8.67
CA LEU A 105 -13.66 8.64 7.42
C LEU A 105 -12.61 8.27 6.35
N ALA A 106 -12.91 8.58 5.09
CA ALA A 106 -11.96 8.51 3.98
C ALA A 106 -11.79 9.87 3.31
N VAL A 107 -10.56 10.24 2.98
CA VAL A 107 -10.22 11.49 2.30
C VAL A 107 -10.20 11.24 0.79
N ALA A 108 -11.36 11.24 0.16
CA ALA A 108 -11.51 11.03 -1.28
C ALA A 108 -11.10 12.28 -2.07
N GLY A 109 -10.14 12.13 -2.99
CA GLY A 109 -9.72 13.21 -3.88
C GLY A 109 -10.72 13.45 -5.01
N MET A 110 -10.88 14.71 -5.42
CA MET A 110 -11.73 15.11 -6.54
C MET A 110 -11.28 16.46 -7.08
N ASN A 111 -11.25 16.61 -8.41
CA ASN A 111 -10.83 17.83 -9.09
C ASN A 111 -11.95 18.45 -9.95
N THR A 112 -13.11 17.81 -10.04
CA THR A 112 -14.26 18.26 -10.82
C THR A 112 -15.56 17.99 -10.06
N LEU A 113 -16.62 18.69 -10.44
CA LEU A 113 -17.96 18.46 -9.86
C LEU A 113 -18.46 17.04 -10.14
N ALA A 114 -18.22 16.51 -11.34
CA ALA A 114 -18.58 15.14 -11.69
C ALA A 114 -17.88 14.09 -10.79
N MET A 115 -16.62 14.34 -10.39
CA MET A 115 -15.93 13.48 -9.42
C MET A 115 -16.55 13.59 -8.02
N LEU A 116 -16.96 14.79 -7.59
CA LEU A 116 -17.68 14.98 -6.33
C LEU A 116 -19.01 14.22 -6.35
N GLU A 117 -19.81 14.36 -7.39
CA GLU A 117 -21.08 13.66 -7.56
C GLU A 117 -20.91 12.14 -7.55
N MET A 118 -19.88 11.61 -8.22
CA MET A 118 -19.54 10.18 -8.18
C MET A 118 -19.16 9.72 -6.76
N ASN A 119 -18.32 10.49 -6.06
CA ASN A 119 -17.92 10.17 -4.68
C ASN A 119 -19.13 10.17 -3.73
N LEU A 120 -20.04 11.14 -3.87
CA LEU A 120 -21.28 11.22 -3.09
C LEU A 120 -22.19 10.03 -3.36
N ALA A 121 -22.44 9.72 -4.64
CA ALA A 121 -23.26 8.57 -5.02
C ALA A 121 -22.67 7.25 -4.49
N ALA A 122 -21.34 7.08 -4.53
CA ALA A 122 -20.67 5.92 -3.96
C ALA A 122 -20.82 5.84 -2.43
N ALA A 123 -20.78 6.97 -1.73
CA ALA A 123 -20.96 7.02 -0.29
C ALA A 123 -22.41 6.74 0.11
N GLU A 124 -23.39 7.27 -0.61
CA GLU A 124 -24.82 7.05 -0.39
C GLU A 124 -25.23 5.59 -0.63
N ALA A 125 -24.61 4.94 -1.63
CA ALA A 125 -24.85 3.54 -1.97
C ALA A 125 -23.95 2.55 -1.19
N PHE A 126 -23.17 3.03 -0.21
CA PHE A 126 -22.16 2.20 0.44
C PHE A 126 -22.76 1.00 1.17
N THR A 127 -22.24 -0.17 0.84
CA THR A 127 -22.34 -1.40 1.61
C THR A 127 -20.96 -1.98 1.79
N SER A 128 -20.68 -2.59 2.95
CA SER A 128 -19.39 -3.25 3.16
C SER A 128 -19.18 -4.36 2.13
N MET A 129 -17.93 -4.55 1.69
CA MET A 129 -17.55 -5.69 0.87
C MET A 129 -17.44 -6.94 1.72
N THR A 130 -17.84 -8.08 1.16
CA THR A 130 -17.49 -9.41 1.67
C THR A 130 -16.09 -9.84 1.23
N ASP A 131 -15.54 -10.87 1.85
CA ASP A 131 -14.24 -11.44 1.46
C ASP A 131 -14.24 -11.96 0.01
N ASP A 132 -15.38 -12.48 -0.46
CA ASP A 132 -15.56 -12.93 -1.85
C ASP A 132 -15.58 -11.76 -2.83
N GLU A 133 -16.21 -10.64 -2.48
CA GLU A 133 -16.20 -9.42 -3.28
C GLU A 133 -14.79 -8.81 -3.34
N ILE A 134 -14.04 -8.81 -2.22
CA ILE A 134 -12.64 -8.37 -2.20
C ILE A 134 -11.77 -9.29 -3.06
N THR A 135 -11.96 -10.61 -2.96
CA THR A 135 -11.24 -11.58 -3.78
C THR A 135 -11.53 -11.37 -5.27
N THR A 136 -12.79 -11.13 -5.61
CA THR A 136 -13.22 -10.80 -6.98
C THR A 136 -12.56 -9.52 -7.46
N LEU A 137 -12.55 -8.45 -6.65
CA LEU A 137 -11.85 -7.21 -6.95
C LEU A 137 -10.36 -7.45 -7.21
N TYR A 138 -9.68 -8.27 -6.40
CA TYR A 138 -8.25 -8.54 -6.58
C TYR A 138 -7.93 -9.32 -7.86
N ASN A 139 -8.87 -10.14 -8.32
CA ASN A 139 -8.78 -10.86 -9.59
C ASN A 139 -9.02 -9.95 -10.80
N GLN A 140 -9.94 -8.98 -10.69
CA GLN A 140 -10.49 -8.27 -11.84
C GLN A 140 -10.04 -6.82 -11.98
N ALA A 141 -9.52 -6.19 -10.92
CA ALA A 141 -9.13 -4.78 -10.94
C ALA A 141 -8.05 -4.55 -12.01
N PRO A 142 -8.34 -3.73 -13.04
CA PRO A 142 -7.43 -3.49 -14.16
C PRO A 142 -6.11 -2.83 -13.71
N GLU A 143 -6.12 -2.11 -12.59
CA GLU A 143 -4.93 -1.51 -12.01
C GLU A 143 -3.92 -2.53 -11.49
N LEU A 144 -4.38 -3.68 -11.00
CA LEU A 144 -3.49 -4.65 -10.39
C LEU A 144 -2.76 -5.52 -11.42
N ARG A 145 -3.31 -5.61 -12.66
CA ARG A 145 -2.72 -6.32 -13.82
C ARG A 145 -2.18 -7.73 -13.49
N GLY A 146 -1.39 -8.30 -14.39
CA GLY A 146 -0.64 -9.54 -14.17
C GLY A 146 0.71 -9.35 -13.44
N TYR A 147 0.87 -8.27 -12.66
CA TYR A 147 2.17 -7.94 -12.04
C TYR A 147 2.11 -7.68 -10.52
N ILE A 148 1.09 -7.00 -10.00
CA ILE A 148 1.06 -6.66 -8.56
C ILE A 148 0.86 -7.93 -7.71
N CYS A 149 1.73 -8.24 -6.76
CA CYS A 149 1.50 -9.39 -5.89
C CYS A 149 0.27 -9.14 -5.00
N ARG A 150 -0.66 -10.10 -4.95
CA ARG A 150 -1.88 -10.00 -4.11
C ARG A 150 -1.67 -10.41 -2.64
N GLN A 151 -0.42 -10.67 -2.24
CA GLN A 151 -0.05 -10.98 -0.85
C GLN A 151 -0.82 -12.15 -0.22
N CYS A 152 -1.32 -13.10 -1.04
CA CYS A 152 -2.26 -14.16 -0.66
C CYS A 152 -1.66 -15.34 0.13
N ALA A 153 -0.34 -15.37 0.32
CA ALA A 153 0.37 -16.43 1.07
C ALA A 153 0.21 -17.86 0.54
N ARG A 154 -0.07 -18.04 -0.76
CA ARG A 154 -0.19 -19.37 -1.40
C ARG A 154 1.08 -19.90 -2.06
N CYS A 155 2.15 -19.09 -2.12
CA CYS A 155 3.41 -19.49 -2.74
C CYS A 155 4.11 -20.59 -1.91
N PRO A 156 4.66 -21.65 -2.54
CA PRO A 156 5.27 -22.77 -1.83
C PRO A 156 6.71 -22.45 -1.40
N VAL A 157 6.90 -21.89 -0.20
CA VAL A 157 8.23 -21.48 0.29
C VAL A 157 9.20 -22.66 0.37
N GLU A 158 8.78 -23.81 0.90
CA GLU A 158 9.64 -24.98 1.03
C GLU A 158 10.06 -25.56 -0.32
N ALA A 159 9.12 -25.65 -1.28
CA ALA A 159 9.41 -26.20 -2.61
C ALA A 159 10.22 -25.24 -3.49
N SER A 160 10.02 -23.92 -3.32
CA SER A 160 10.74 -22.90 -4.10
C SER A 160 12.08 -22.49 -3.49
N GLY A 161 12.29 -22.75 -2.19
CA GLY A 161 13.42 -22.22 -1.42
C GLY A 161 13.41 -20.70 -1.25
N LEU A 162 12.34 -20.00 -1.67
CA LEU A 162 12.27 -18.54 -1.70
C LEU A 162 11.06 -18.02 -0.92
N PRO A 163 11.22 -16.97 -0.10
CA PRO A 163 10.10 -16.30 0.54
C PRO A 163 9.42 -15.31 -0.45
N ILE A 164 8.86 -15.81 -1.54
CA ILE A 164 8.33 -15.03 -2.69
C ILE A 164 7.40 -13.89 -2.25
N ARG A 165 6.49 -14.18 -1.32
CA ARG A 165 5.56 -13.16 -0.77
C ARG A 165 6.31 -11.99 -0.13
N ARG A 166 7.36 -12.29 0.66
CA ARG A 166 8.18 -11.30 1.34
C ARG A 166 9.01 -10.49 0.34
N ILE A 167 9.56 -11.15 -0.67
CA ILE A 167 10.30 -10.48 -1.76
C ILE A 167 9.41 -9.43 -2.46
N PHE A 168 8.19 -9.80 -2.84
CA PHE A 168 7.28 -8.86 -3.50
C PHE A 168 6.67 -7.82 -2.56
N GLU A 169 6.61 -8.12 -1.25
CA GLU A 169 6.30 -7.11 -0.25
C GLU A 169 7.41 -6.04 -0.20
N LEU A 170 8.68 -6.46 -0.13
CA LEU A 170 9.83 -5.56 -0.15
C LEU A 170 9.92 -4.76 -1.46
N GLU A 171 9.62 -5.39 -2.60
CA GLU A 171 9.46 -4.69 -3.87
C GLU A 171 8.37 -3.61 -3.78
N GLY A 172 7.23 -3.92 -3.16
CA GLY A 172 6.17 -2.95 -2.88
C GLY A 172 6.63 -1.78 -2.02
N TRP A 173 7.56 -1.99 -1.10
CA TRP A 173 8.17 -0.89 -0.34
C TRP A 173 9.09 -0.05 -1.22
N ALA A 174 9.79 -0.69 -2.17
CA ALA A 174 10.72 -0.01 -3.04
C ALA A 174 10.03 0.96 -4.00
N ASP A 175 8.99 0.48 -4.68
CA ASP A 175 8.37 1.24 -5.77
C ASP A 175 6.86 1.00 -5.93
N ARG A 176 6.21 0.42 -4.93
CA ARG A 176 4.79 0.02 -4.96
C ARG A 176 4.50 -1.00 -6.07
N GLN A 177 5.51 -1.74 -6.53
CA GLN A 177 5.42 -2.70 -7.64
C GLN A 177 4.99 -2.04 -8.96
N MET A 178 5.35 -0.77 -9.20
CA MET A 178 4.92 -0.03 -10.39
C MET A 178 5.84 -0.20 -11.61
N TRP A 179 7.15 -0.37 -11.42
CA TRP A 179 8.08 -0.61 -12.52
C TRP A 179 8.13 -2.08 -12.89
N ASP A 180 7.28 -2.46 -13.84
CA ASP A 180 7.28 -3.78 -14.44
C ASP A 180 8.09 -3.84 -15.75
N TYR A 181 8.77 -2.76 -16.16
CA TYR A 181 9.54 -2.65 -17.40
C TYR A 181 8.74 -2.96 -18.68
N HIS A 182 7.41 -2.89 -18.61
CA HIS A 182 6.54 -3.00 -19.77
C HIS A 182 5.91 -1.64 -20.10
N VAL A 183 6.24 -1.13 -21.29
CA VAL A 183 5.55 -0.01 -21.92
C VAL A 183 4.63 -0.62 -22.96
N LEU A 184 3.32 -0.56 -22.74
CA LEU A 184 2.36 -0.89 -23.79
C LEU A 184 2.19 0.37 -24.64
N ASP A 185 2.43 0.27 -25.95
CA ASP A 185 2.40 1.42 -26.86
C ASP A 185 1.09 2.22 -26.82
N ALA A 186 -0.02 1.57 -26.45
CA ALA A 186 -1.33 2.20 -26.30
C ALA A 186 -1.57 2.93 -24.96
N ASP A 187 -0.64 2.88 -24.01
CA ASP A 187 -0.88 3.30 -22.61
C ASP A 187 0.28 4.11 -22.00
N SER A 188 0.89 5.00 -22.79
CA SER A 188 1.99 5.87 -22.36
C SER A 188 1.62 6.77 -21.17
N ALA A 189 0.34 7.16 -21.04
CA ALA A 189 -0.17 7.92 -19.90
C ALA A 189 -0.15 7.11 -18.60
N ASP A 190 -0.52 5.83 -18.62
CA ASP A 190 -0.42 4.94 -17.45
C ASP A 190 1.03 4.68 -17.07
N PHE A 191 1.89 4.46 -18.07
CA PHE A 191 3.33 4.33 -17.83
C PHE A 191 3.90 5.58 -17.14
N ALA A 192 3.57 6.78 -17.63
CA ALA A 192 3.99 8.04 -17.01
C ALA A 192 3.43 8.21 -15.59
N LEU A 193 2.17 7.82 -15.35
CA LEU A 193 1.55 7.83 -14.02
C LEU A 193 2.30 6.90 -13.06
N ARG A 194 2.61 5.67 -13.49
CA ARG A 194 3.38 4.70 -12.72
C ARG A 194 4.77 5.24 -12.39
N MET A 195 5.50 5.78 -13.38
CA MET A 195 6.81 6.40 -13.14
C MET A 195 6.75 7.50 -12.07
N ARG A 196 5.71 8.32 -12.09
CA ARG A 196 5.53 9.40 -11.10
C ARG A 196 5.23 8.85 -9.70
N LEU A 197 4.41 7.82 -9.60
CA LEU A 197 3.85 7.34 -8.33
C LEU A 197 4.66 6.23 -7.67
N ALA A 198 5.62 5.64 -8.36
CA ALA A 198 6.34 4.47 -7.88
C ALA A 198 7.22 4.78 -6.67
N GLY A 199 8.04 5.84 -6.75
CA GLY A 199 8.85 6.33 -5.62
C GLY A 199 8.10 7.16 -4.58
N TRP A 200 6.77 7.25 -4.66
CA TRP A 200 5.97 8.29 -3.99
C TRP A 200 6.07 8.32 -2.45
N PHE A 201 6.36 7.18 -1.81
CA PHE A 201 6.52 7.12 -0.35
C PHE A 201 7.98 7.07 0.12
N GLY A 202 8.95 7.05 -0.80
CA GLY A 202 10.37 7.13 -0.46
C GLY A 202 10.90 5.97 0.41
N ASN A 203 10.30 4.77 0.35
CA ASN A 203 10.74 3.63 1.16
C ASN A 203 11.78 2.71 0.48
N ALA A 204 12.34 3.11 -0.66
CA ALA A 204 13.33 2.32 -1.40
C ALA A 204 14.58 1.96 -0.59
N ALA A 205 15.19 2.91 0.12
CA ALA A 205 16.36 2.60 0.95
C ALA A 205 16.02 1.58 2.04
N LEU A 206 14.91 1.77 2.75
CA LEU A 206 14.43 0.83 3.77
C LEU A 206 14.18 -0.57 3.18
N ALA A 207 13.61 -0.66 1.98
CA ALA A 207 13.37 -1.94 1.32
C ALA A 207 14.68 -2.69 1.03
N ARG A 208 15.69 -2.00 0.49
CA ARG A 208 17.01 -2.57 0.17
C ARG A 208 17.76 -2.99 1.43
N ASP A 209 17.79 -2.13 2.45
CA ASP A 209 18.43 -2.42 3.72
C ASP A 209 17.79 -3.65 4.39
N THR A 210 16.45 -3.72 4.34
CA THR A 210 15.70 -4.87 4.89
C THR A 210 16.01 -6.14 4.11
N TYR A 211 15.96 -6.10 2.77
CA TYR A 211 16.31 -7.23 1.91
C TYR A 211 17.71 -7.77 2.20
N ALA A 212 18.71 -6.87 2.29
CA ALA A 212 20.08 -7.24 2.61
C ALA A 212 20.21 -7.86 4.01
N SER A 213 19.46 -7.34 5.00
CA SER A 213 19.48 -7.86 6.37
C SER A 213 18.79 -9.21 6.56
N GLU A 214 17.81 -9.54 5.70
CA GLU A 214 17.04 -10.78 5.78
C GLU A 214 17.77 -11.97 5.13
N GLY A 215 18.92 -11.74 4.48
CA GLY A 215 19.74 -12.81 3.88
C GLY A 215 19.04 -13.54 2.73
N ILE A 216 18.07 -12.90 2.07
CA ILE A 216 17.37 -13.46 0.92
C ILE A 216 18.32 -13.44 -0.29
N ILE A 217 18.46 -14.57 -0.97
CA ILE A 217 19.31 -14.70 -2.16
C ILE A 217 18.42 -15.09 -3.34
N ILE A 218 18.40 -14.23 -4.36
CA ILE A 218 17.77 -14.52 -5.66
C ILE A 218 18.90 -14.65 -6.68
N ASP A 219 18.89 -15.73 -7.45
CA ASP A 219 19.78 -15.90 -8.59
C ASP A 219 19.11 -15.26 -9.82
N PRO A 220 19.61 -14.13 -10.35
CA PRO A 220 18.99 -13.47 -11.50
C PRO A 220 19.02 -14.31 -12.79
N ASP A 221 19.91 -15.30 -12.87
CA ASP A 221 20.11 -16.13 -14.06
C ASP A 221 19.33 -17.45 -13.99
N ALA A 222 18.81 -17.83 -12.81
CA ALA A 222 17.98 -19.00 -12.64
C ALA A 222 16.65 -18.91 -13.41
N ASP A 223 16.11 -20.08 -13.76
CA ASP A 223 14.77 -20.22 -14.32
C ASP A 223 13.77 -20.58 -13.23
N TYR A 224 12.85 -19.66 -12.95
CA TYR A 224 11.78 -19.81 -11.98
C TYR A 224 10.42 -20.03 -12.64
N THR A 225 10.35 -20.38 -13.93
CA THR A 225 9.08 -20.48 -14.69
C THR A 225 8.07 -21.43 -14.04
N ALA A 226 8.53 -22.53 -13.42
CA ALA A 226 7.67 -23.45 -12.68
C ALA A 226 6.89 -22.78 -11.52
N LEU A 227 7.36 -21.63 -11.00
CA LEU A 227 6.66 -20.89 -9.95
C LEU A 227 5.40 -20.16 -10.47
N ASN A 228 5.29 -19.95 -11.78
CA ASN A 228 4.14 -19.27 -12.39
C ASN A 228 2.85 -20.05 -12.17
N GLU A 229 2.91 -21.39 -12.19
CA GLU A 229 1.75 -22.28 -11.97
C GLU A 229 1.12 -22.13 -10.58
N TRP A 230 1.91 -21.66 -9.60
CA TRP A 230 1.44 -21.51 -8.22
C TRP A 230 0.72 -20.19 -7.96
N CYS A 231 0.82 -19.22 -8.88
CA CYS A 231 0.17 -17.93 -8.70
C CYS A 231 -1.29 -18.01 -9.15
N PRO A 232 -2.28 -17.93 -8.23
CA PRO A 232 -3.70 -17.99 -8.63
C PRO A 232 -4.17 -16.75 -9.39
N TYR A 233 -3.32 -15.73 -9.50
CA TYR A 233 -3.58 -14.48 -10.21
C TYR A 233 -2.81 -14.37 -11.53
N GLY A 234 -2.13 -15.45 -11.96
CA GLY A 234 -1.45 -15.50 -13.26
C GLY A 234 -0.27 -14.55 -13.41
N LEU A 235 0.45 -14.24 -12.32
CA LEU A 235 1.68 -13.46 -12.41
C LEU A 235 2.79 -14.29 -13.07
N ASP A 236 3.60 -13.63 -13.91
CA ASP A 236 4.91 -14.14 -14.30
C ASP A 236 5.90 -13.94 -13.14
N VAL A 237 5.88 -14.90 -12.21
CA VAL A 237 6.72 -14.93 -11.01
C VAL A 237 8.19 -14.97 -11.39
N ASN A 238 8.55 -15.71 -12.45
CA ASN A 238 9.94 -15.78 -12.93
C ASN A 238 10.48 -14.40 -13.28
N ARG A 239 9.82 -13.71 -14.20
CA ARG A 239 10.20 -12.36 -14.61
C ARG A 239 10.16 -11.38 -13.44
N LYS A 240 9.11 -11.45 -12.62
CA LYS A 240 8.94 -10.54 -11.48
C LYS A 240 10.03 -10.70 -10.43
N LEU A 241 10.49 -11.92 -10.12
CA LEU A 241 11.59 -12.15 -9.18
C LEU A 241 12.87 -11.45 -9.63
N LYS A 242 13.20 -11.49 -10.93
CA LYS A 242 14.39 -10.83 -11.49
C LYS A 242 14.29 -9.31 -11.42
N ILE A 243 13.10 -8.76 -11.64
CA ILE A 243 12.84 -7.32 -11.47
C ILE A 243 12.90 -6.91 -10.00
N ALA A 244 12.29 -7.70 -9.10
CA ALA A 244 12.32 -7.43 -7.68
C ALA A 244 13.75 -7.46 -7.15
N TYR A 245 14.55 -8.46 -7.56
CA TYR A 245 15.98 -8.51 -7.27
C TYR A 245 16.69 -7.22 -7.69
N ALA A 246 16.55 -6.82 -8.95
CA ALA A 246 17.19 -5.60 -9.48
C ALA A 246 16.83 -4.34 -8.68
N LYS A 247 15.55 -4.16 -8.35
CA LYS A 247 15.08 -3.03 -7.51
C LYS A 247 15.69 -3.04 -6.11
N LEU A 248 15.79 -4.23 -5.50
CA LEU A 248 16.24 -4.45 -4.13
C LEU A 248 17.77 -4.44 -3.97
N THR A 249 18.52 -4.66 -5.06
CA THR A 249 19.98 -4.58 -5.07
C THR A 249 20.52 -3.31 -5.76
N GLY A 250 19.67 -2.58 -6.48
CA GLY A 250 20.07 -1.40 -7.23
C GLY A 250 20.78 -1.73 -8.54
N THR A 251 20.55 -2.91 -9.11
CA THR A 251 21.07 -3.33 -10.42
C THR A 251 20.02 -3.18 -11.52
N GLU A 252 20.39 -3.45 -12.76
CA GLU A 252 19.44 -3.60 -13.87
C GLU A 252 18.84 -5.03 -13.86
N PRO A 253 17.58 -5.22 -14.31
CA PRO A 253 16.96 -6.54 -14.38
C PRO A 253 17.46 -7.34 -15.59
N ASN A 254 17.70 -8.64 -15.38
CA ASN A 254 17.95 -9.62 -16.45
C ASN A 254 16.61 -10.25 -16.88
N ILE A 255 15.89 -9.63 -17.82
CA ILE A 255 14.50 -10.00 -18.19
C ILE A 255 14.28 -10.14 -19.68
#